data_AF-A0A7X7MX05-F1
#
_entry.id   AF-A0A7X7MX05-F1
#
_cell.length_a   1.000
_cell.length_b   1.000
_cell.length_c   1.000
_cell.angle_alpha   90.00
_cell.angle_beta   90.00
_cell.angle_gamma   90.00
#
_symmetry.space_group_name_H-M   'P 1'
#
loop_
_entity.id
_entity.type
_entity.pdbx_description
1 polymer ?
#
loop_
_entity_poly.entity_id
_entity_poly.type
_entity_poly.pdbx_seq_one_letter_code
_entity_poly.pdbx_strand_id
1 'polypeptide(L)'
;PENESSVLDEIGTPEEVAKNILAELDAKNANKGEFTENGYKSAAKDMGSGFQPAIHRNEQTNGDTGNQNQNQTQNQKRSNDMDGGKIALIIIICLLAIPVGIPLAASAFVLIISIFATIFSLIISFAVTAFALAIAGIAVFIIGIANLFTTPFAGLVLIGAGLLLFGLALLFMILTVLICGKLLPAICNGLSSLWRSIFNKKECAA
;
A
#
# COMPACT_ATOMS: atom_id res chain seq x y z
N PRO A 1 -0.79 50.44 34.26
CA PRO A 1 -1.83 49.75 35.05
C PRO A 1 -3.08 50.64 35.10
N GLU A 2 -3.73 50.77 33.95
CA GLU A 2 -4.85 51.69 33.80
C GLU A 2 -5.86 51.01 32.88
N ASN A 3 -7.08 50.90 33.37
CA ASN A 3 -8.32 50.53 32.68
C ASN A 3 -8.92 49.12 32.87
N GLU A 4 -8.39 48.23 33.72
CA GLU A 4 -9.10 46.95 33.99
C GLU A 4 -10.40 47.13 34.79
N SER A 5 -10.42 48.05 35.77
CA SER A 5 -11.61 48.39 36.54
C SER A 5 -12.71 49.02 35.68
N SER A 6 -12.34 49.73 34.62
CA SER A 6 -13.27 50.36 33.67
C SER A 6 -13.92 49.33 32.73
N VAL A 7 -13.20 48.25 32.39
CA VAL A 7 -13.73 47.17 31.54
C VAL A 7 -14.79 46.34 32.28
N LEU A 8 -14.70 46.24 33.61
CA LEU A 8 -15.65 45.49 34.43
C LEU A 8 -17.01 46.19 34.57
N ASP A 9 -17.06 47.52 34.53
CA ASP A 9 -18.33 48.28 34.51
C ASP A 9 -19.00 48.24 33.13
N GLU A 10 -18.22 48.11 32.04
CA GLU A 10 -18.72 48.13 30.66
C GLU A 10 -19.39 46.81 30.22
N ILE A 11 -18.98 45.67 30.80
CA ILE A 11 -19.52 44.34 30.50
C ILE A 11 -20.86 44.02 31.19
N GLY A 12 -21.37 44.92 32.04
CA GLY A 12 -22.66 44.78 32.70
C GLY A 12 -22.71 43.67 33.75
N THR A 13 -23.87 43.49 34.38
CA THR A 13 -24.02 42.41 35.36
C THR A 13 -24.08 41.04 34.67
N PRO A 14 -23.57 39.97 35.30
CA PRO A 14 -23.61 38.62 34.70
C PRO A 14 -25.01 38.16 34.27
N GLU A 15 -26.05 38.60 34.97
CA GLU A 15 -27.45 38.31 34.63
C GLU A 15 -27.89 39.01 33.33
N GLU A 16 -27.44 40.23 33.10
CA GLU A 16 -27.79 41.03 31.92
C GLU A 16 -27.12 40.47 30.66
N VAL A 17 -25.86 40.04 30.76
CA VAL A 17 -25.14 39.34 29.68
C VAL A 17 -25.84 38.02 29.33
N ALA A 18 -26.23 37.23 30.35
CA ALA A 18 -26.94 35.97 30.12
C ALA A 18 -28.30 36.19 29.45
N LYS A 19 -29.05 37.20 29.86
CA LYS A 19 -30.35 37.54 29.28
C LYS A 19 -30.22 37.99 27.82
N ASN A 20 -29.19 38.77 27.49
CA ASN A 20 -28.92 39.17 26.11
C ASN A 20 -28.50 37.98 25.24
N ILE A 21 -27.66 37.07 25.75
CA ILE A 21 -27.29 35.83 25.03
C ILE A 21 -28.53 34.95 24.81
N LEU A 22 -29.41 34.83 25.81
CA LEU A 22 -30.63 34.04 25.70
C LEU A 22 -31.62 34.66 24.70
N ALA A 23 -31.80 35.98 24.73
CA ALA A 23 -32.63 36.70 23.77
C ALA A 23 -32.06 36.62 22.34
N GLU A 24 -30.73 36.68 22.17
CA GLU A 24 -30.07 36.51 20.87
C GLU A 24 -30.17 35.06 20.36
N LEU A 25 -30.13 34.07 21.27
CA LEU A 25 -30.38 32.67 20.95
C LEU A 25 -31.82 32.44 20.50
N ASP A 26 -32.81 33.06 21.17
CA ASP A 26 -34.22 32.92 20.84
C ASP A 26 -34.55 33.62 19.50
N ALA A 27 -33.98 34.80 19.26
CA ALA A 27 -34.06 35.50 17.98
C ALA A 27 -33.39 34.71 16.83
N LYS A 28 -32.26 34.03 17.10
CA LYS A 28 -31.63 33.10 16.14
C LYS A 28 -32.43 31.81 15.95
N ASN A 29 -33.21 31.39 16.95
CA ASN A 29 -34.03 30.17 16.86
C ASN A 29 -35.26 30.37 15.96
N ALA A 30 -35.83 31.58 15.92
CA ALA A 30 -36.92 31.93 15.00
C ALA A 30 -36.54 31.81 13.51
N ASN A 31 -35.23 31.75 13.18
CA ASN A 31 -34.72 31.51 11.83
C ASN A 31 -33.74 30.32 11.77
N LYS A 32 -33.81 29.39 12.73
CA LYS A 32 -33.05 28.15 12.67
C LYS A 32 -33.84 27.09 11.92
N GLY A 33 -33.14 26.40 11.03
CA GLY A 33 -33.65 25.17 10.46
C GLY A 33 -33.45 23.99 11.38
N GLU A 34 -34.29 22.99 11.21
CA GLU A 34 -34.17 21.71 11.91
C GLU A 34 -33.34 20.73 11.10
N PHE A 35 -32.46 19.97 11.77
CA PHE A 35 -31.72 18.87 11.16
C PHE A 35 -32.54 17.59 11.29
N THR A 36 -32.97 17.05 10.15
CA THR A 36 -33.68 15.76 10.06
C THR A 36 -32.76 14.71 9.43
N GLU A 37 -33.09 13.42 9.51
CA GLU A 37 -32.32 12.35 8.84
C GLU A 37 -32.18 12.54 7.32
N ASN A 38 -32.96 13.44 6.71
CA ASN A 38 -32.89 13.78 5.30
C ASN A 38 -32.24 15.17 5.03
N GLY A 39 -31.59 15.79 6.02
CA GLY A 39 -30.87 17.06 5.91
C GLY A 39 -31.49 18.24 6.68
N TYR A 40 -30.87 19.43 6.53
CA TYR A 40 -31.25 20.68 7.21
C TYR A 40 -32.42 21.40 6.50
N LYS A 41 -33.48 21.72 7.24
CA LYS A 41 -34.66 22.45 6.74
C LYS A 41 -34.80 23.79 7.46
N SER A 42 -34.43 24.89 6.80
CA SER A 42 -34.62 26.26 7.32
C SER A 42 -36.10 26.64 7.45
N ALA A 43 -36.49 27.21 8.61
CA ALA A 43 -37.85 27.66 8.90
C ALA A 43 -38.35 28.84 8.03
N ALA A 44 -37.48 29.48 7.24
CA ALA A 44 -37.81 30.62 6.38
C ALA A 44 -38.54 30.26 5.06
N LYS A 45 -39.16 29.08 4.97
CA LYS A 45 -39.80 28.58 3.75
C LYS A 45 -41.23 28.13 3.98
N ASP A 46 -42.00 28.92 4.72
CA ASP A 46 -43.44 28.66 4.91
C ASP A 46 -44.33 29.92 4.88
N MET A 47 -43.90 30.96 4.15
CA MET A 47 -44.83 31.95 3.60
C MET A 47 -44.48 32.22 2.14
N GLY A 48 -45.51 32.11 1.29
CA GLY A 48 -45.37 32.08 -0.16
C GLY A 48 -44.91 33.41 -0.79
N SER A 49 -44.69 33.29 -2.10
CA SER A 49 -44.39 34.36 -3.06
C SER A 49 -42.99 34.97 -2.98
N GLY A 50 -42.38 35.08 -4.17
CA GLY A 50 -40.96 35.34 -4.34
C GLY A 50 -40.55 36.76 -3.97
N PHE A 51 -39.34 36.87 -3.43
CA PHE A 51 -38.54 38.06 -3.53
C PHE A 51 -37.08 37.71 -3.22
N GLN A 52 -36.17 38.05 -4.13
CA GLN A 52 -34.74 37.89 -4.00
C GLN A 52 -34.18 39.32 -3.90
N PRO A 53 -33.63 39.76 -2.74
CA PRO A 53 -33.11 41.12 -2.67
C PRO A 53 -31.75 41.16 -3.37
N ALA A 54 -31.75 41.79 -4.55
CA ALA A 54 -30.54 42.21 -5.23
C ALA A 54 -29.90 43.37 -4.45
N ILE A 55 -28.69 43.18 -3.92
CA ILE A 55 -27.84 44.27 -3.46
C ILE A 55 -26.79 44.50 -4.54
N HIS A 56 -27.07 45.48 -5.40
CA HIS A 56 -26.13 46.03 -6.37
C HIS A 56 -25.17 46.98 -5.65
N ARG A 57 -23.86 46.69 -5.67
CA ARG A 57 -22.81 47.67 -5.42
C ARG A 57 -22.01 47.82 -6.71
N ASN A 58 -22.10 49.02 -7.27
CA ASN A 58 -21.58 49.46 -8.56
C ASN A 58 -20.08 49.77 -8.41
N GLU A 59 -19.23 49.30 -9.34
CA GLU A 59 -18.04 50.07 -9.76
C GLU A 59 -17.48 49.56 -11.09
N GLN A 60 -17.27 50.53 -11.96
CA GLN A 60 -16.89 50.53 -13.38
C GLN A 60 -15.37 50.40 -13.52
N THR A 61 -14.83 49.65 -14.50
CA THR A 61 -13.62 49.97 -15.30
C THR A 61 -13.33 48.90 -16.38
N ASN A 62 -13.00 49.39 -17.59
CA ASN A 62 -12.50 48.68 -18.77
C ASN A 62 -11.18 47.92 -18.53
N GLY A 63 -10.94 46.82 -19.25
CA GLY A 63 -9.57 46.33 -19.45
C GLY A 63 -9.47 44.83 -19.66
N ASP A 64 -9.07 44.46 -20.87
CA ASP A 64 -8.49 43.18 -21.27
C ASP A 64 -7.46 42.66 -20.26
N THR A 65 -7.51 41.37 -19.91
CA THR A 65 -6.39 40.45 -19.56
C THR A 65 -6.97 39.19 -18.91
N GLY A 66 -6.70 38.02 -19.50
CA GLY A 66 -7.09 36.73 -18.95
C GLY A 66 -6.53 36.50 -17.55
N ASN A 67 -7.34 35.88 -16.68
CA ASN A 67 -6.82 35.28 -15.47
C ASN A 67 -7.62 34.03 -15.09
N GLN A 68 -6.88 32.93 -15.00
CA GLN A 68 -7.35 31.66 -14.45
C GLN A 68 -7.73 31.88 -12.99
N ASN A 69 -8.96 31.51 -12.61
CA ASN A 69 -9.27 31.25 -11.21
C ASN A 69 -10.21 30.05 -11.13
N GLN A 70 -9.61 28.89 -10.85
CA GLN A 70 -10.29 27.72 -10.35
C GLN A 70 -10.84 28.07 -8.97
N ASN A 71 -12.16 28.16 -8.83
CA ASN A 71 -12.83 28.00 -7.54
C ASN A 71 -13.98 27.02 -7.76
N GLN A 72 -13.66 25.75 -7.53
CA GLN A 72 -14.62 24.67 -7.41
C GLN A 72 -15.54 24.98 -6.25
N THR A 73 -16.79 25.36 -6.56
CA THR A 73 -17.91 25.09 -5.66
C THR A 73 -18.87 24.20 -6.44
N GLN A 74 -18.55 22.90 -6.42
CA GLN A 74 -19.39 21.84 -6.96
C GLN A 74 -20.67 21.75 -6.13
N ASN A 75 -21.69 22.50 -6.56
CA ASN A 75 -23.07 22.07 -6.42
C ASN A 75 -23.64 21.94 -7.83
N GLN A 76 -23.03 21.05 -8.62
CA GLN A 76 -23.64 20.56 -9.83
C GLN A 76 -24.26 19.21 -9.48
N LYS A 77 -25.58 19.22 -9.30
CA LYS A 77 -26.45 18.07 -9.48
C LYS A 77 -26.13 17.44 -10.84
N ARG A 78 -25.15 16.53 -10.90
CA ARG A 78 -24.94 15.61 -12.02
C ARG A 78 -25.70 14.35 -11.65
N SER A 79 -26.96 14.29 -12.07
CA SER A 79 -27.48 12.99 -12.49
C SER A 79 -26.52 12.51 -13.57
N ASN A 80 -25.62 11.61 -13.19
CA ASN A 80 -24.83 10.87 -14.13
C ASN A 80 -25.81 9.98 -14.87
N ASP A 81 -26.41 10.52 -15.92
CA ASP A 81 -26.81 9.71 -17.07
C ASP A 81 -25.48 9.15 -17.60
N MET A 82 -25.02 8.07 -16.97
CA MET A 82 -23.96 7.27 -17.54
C MET A 82 -24.58 6.69 -18.79
N ASP A 83 -24.31 7.34 -19.92
CA ASP A 83 -24.55 6.83 -21.26
C ASP A 83 -24.37 5.30 -21.22
N GLY A 84 -25.38 4.55 -21.66
CA GLY A 84 -25.43 3.09 -21.48
C GLY A 84 -24.16 2.40 -21.99
N GLY A 85 -23.45 3.02 -22.94
CA GLY A 85 -22.12 2.61 -23.38
C GLY A 85 -21.03 2.66 -22.30
N LYS A 86 -21.02 3.64 -21.40
CA LYS A 86 -20.06 3.74 -20.28
C LYS A 86 -20.35 2.70 -19.19
N ILE A 87 -21.62 2.44 -18.89
CA ILE A 87 -22.03 1.34 -18.00
C ILE A 87 -21.72 -0.01 -18.62
N ALA A 88 -22.01 -0.22 -19.91
CA ALA A 88 -21.68 -1.45 -20.62
C ALA A 88 -20.16 -1.69 -20.67
N LEU A 89 -19.37 -0.63 -20.85
CA LEU A 89 -17.92 -0.68 -20.81
C LEU A 89 -17.40 -1.05 -19.41
N ILE A 90 -18.00 -0.52 -18.33
CA ILE A 90 -17.65 -0.91 -16.96
C ILE A 90 -17.98 -2.38 -16.71
N ILE A 91 -19.12 -2.89 -17.20
CA ILE A 91 -19.54 -4.28 -17.03
C ILE A 91 -18.60 -5.22 -17.79
N ILE A 92 -18.22 -4.88 -19.02
CA ILE A 92 -17.24 -5.63 -19.82
C ILE A 92 -15.87 -5.64 -19.16
N ILE A 93 -15.41 -4.49 -18.64
CA ILE A 93 -14.18 -4.40 -17.87
C ILE A 93 -14.28 -5.23 -16.60
N CYS A 94 -15.41 -5.23 -15.89
CA CYS A 94 -15.59 -6.01 -14.67
C CYS A 94 -15.58 -7.52 -14.96
N LEU A 95 -16.20 -7.97 -16.06
CA LEU A 95 -16.20 -9.38 -16.48
C LEU A 95 -14.80 -9.89 -16.83
N LEU A 96 -13.92 -9.02 -17.36
CA LEU A 96 -12.50 -9.31 -17.61
C LEU A 96 -11.61 -9.06 -16.38
N ALA A 97 -11.99 -8.15 -15.50
CA ALA A 97 -11.23 -7.82 -14.29
C ALA A 97 -11.40 -8.87 -13.20
N ILE A 98 -12.50 -9.61 -13.14
CA ILE A 98 -12.67 -10.74 -12.21
C ILE A 98 -11.67 -11.88 -12.50
N PRO A 99 -11.52 -12.37 -13.74
CA PRO A 99 -10.52 -13.40 -14.05
C PRO A 99 -9.09 -12.89 -14.01
N VAL A 100 -8.82 -11.57 -14.04
CA VAL A 100 -7.46 -11.01 -13.94
C VAL A 100 -7.11 -10.58 -12.51
N GLY A 101 -8.06 -10.06 -11.74
CA GLY A 101 -7.85 -9.53 -10.40
C GLY A 101 -7.52 -10.60 -9.36
N ILE A 102 -8.23 -11.74 -9.42
CA ILE A 102 -7.96 -12.89 -8.53
C ILE A 102 -6.54 -13.44 -8.74
N PRO A 103 -6.09 -13.77 -9.98
CA PRO A 103 -4.72 -14.24 -10.19
C PRO A 103 -3.67 -13.16 -9.96
N LEU A 104 -3.97 -11.88 -10.19
CA LEU A 104 -3.01 -10.82 -9.90
C LEU A 104 -2.75 -10.71 -8.39
N ALA A 105 -3.80 -10.77 -7.56
CA ALA A 105 -3.64 -10.80 -6.10
C ALA A 105 -2.98 -12.11 -5.63
N ALA A 106 -3.41 -13.27 -6.16
CA ALA A 106 -2.84 -14.57 -5.79
C ALA A 106 -1.36 -14.67 -6.17
N SER A 107 -0.95 -14.15 -7.34
CA SER A 107 0.44 -14.19 -7.79
C SER A 107 1.37 -13.42 -6.87
N ALA A 108 0.95 -12.31 -6.27
CA ALA A 108 1.76 -11.56 -5.32
C ALA A 108 2.10 -12.39 -4.06
N PHE A 109 1.12 -13.13 -3.53
CA PHE A 109 1.35 -14.04 -2.40
C PHE A 109 2.22 -15.22 -2.79
N VAL A 110 1.99 -15.81 -3.96
CA VAL A 110 2.78 -16.94 -4.47
C VAL A 110 4.22 -16.54 -4.74
N LEU A 111 4.49 -15.33 -5.25
CA LEU A 111 5.85 -14.86 -5.51
C LEU A 111 6.68 -14.82 -4.21
N ILE A 112 6.13 -14.26 -3.14
CA ILE A 112 6.78 -14.21 -1.83
C ILE A 112 7.06 -15.63 -1.32
N ILE A 113 6.05 -16.51 -1.35
CA ILE A 113 6.19 -17.91 -0.91
C ILE A 113 7.20 -18.66 -1.79
N SER A 114 7.20 -18.43 -3.10
CA SER A 114 8.12 -19.08 -4.03
C SER A 114 9.56 -18.64 -3.81
N ILE A 115 9.82 -17.40 -3.41
CA ILE A 115 11.16 -16.93 -3.07
C ILE A 115 11.69 -17.71 -1.87
N PHE A 116 10.88 -17.90 -0.82
CA PHE A 116 11.29 -18.73 0.32
C PHE A 116 11.43 -20.20 -0.08
N ALA A 117 10.47 -20.75 -0.82
CA ALA A 117 10.46 -22.14 -1.24
C ALA A 117 11.63 -22.48 -2.17
N THR A 118 12.00 -21.58 -3.10
CA THR A 118 13.13 -21.75 -4.00
C THR A 118 14.44 -21.75 -3.24
N ILE A 119 14.64 -20.84 -2.28
CA ILE A 119 15.83 -20.82 -1.42
C ILE A 119 15.93 -22.13 -0.62
N PHE A 120 14.83 -22.57 0.01
CA PHE A 120 14.83 -23.78 0.82
C PHE A 120 15.05 -25.05 -0.02
N SER A 121 14.39 -25.12 -1.18
CA SER A 121 14.54 -26.23 -2.12
C SER A 121 15.94 -26.26 -2.74
N LEU A 122 16.55 -25.10 -3.01
CA LEU A 122 17.93 -25.01 -3.49
C LEU A 122 18.87 -25.67 -2.48
N ILE A 123 18.73 -25.36 -1.20
CA ILE A 123 19.57 -25.94 -0.13
C ILE A 123 19.38 -27.46 -0.08
N ILE A 124 18.14 -27.95 -0.07
CA ILE A 124 17.84 -29.38 0.04
C ILE A 124 18.32 -30.15 -1.20
N SER A 125 17.96 -29.69 -2.39
CA SER A 125 18.33 -30.35 -3.66
C SER A 125 19.84 -30.47 -3.80
N PHE A 126 20.55 -29.43 -3.36
CA PHE A 126 21.98 -29.40 -3.42
C PHE A 126 22.63 -30.35 -2.40
N ALA A 127 22.08 -30.45 -1.18
CA ALA A 127 22.51 -31.44 -0.20
C ALA A 127 22.30 -32.88 -0.72
N VAL A 128 21.13 -33.15 -1.31
CA VAL A 128 20.81 -34.46 -1.91
C VAL A 128 21.72 -34.76 -3.09
N THR A 129 21.97 -33.78 -3.95
CA THR A 129 22.86 -33.92 -5.13
C THR A 129 24.28 -34.20 -4.69
N ALA A 130 24.81 -33.47 -3.71
CA ALA A 130 26.15 -33.70 -3.16
C ALA A 130 26.28 -35.11 -2.57
N PHE A 131 25.27 -35.58 -1.84
CA PHE A 131 25.25 -36.92 -1.28
C PHE A 131 25.22 -38.01 -2.38
N ALA A 132 24.38 -37.84 -3.39
CA ALA A 132 24.29 -38.76 -4.52
C ALA A 132 25.60 -38.80 -5.33
N LEU A 133 26.20 -37.65 -5.63
CA LEU A 133 27.50 -37.57 -6.32
C LEU A 133 28.63 -38.16 -5.48
N ALA A 134 28.60 -38.02 -4.15
CA ALA A 134 29.61 -38.63 -3.29
C ALA A 134 29.57 -40.17 -3.38
N ILE A 135 28.38 -40.76 -3.28
CA ILE A 135 28.19 -42.21 -3.42
C ILE A 135 28.60 -42.68 -4.82
N ALA A 136 28.16 -41.97 -5.86
CA ALA A 136 28.51 -42.28 -7.24
C ALA A 136 30.03 -42.20 -7.48
N GLY A 137 30.68 -41.15 -6.96
CA GLY A 137 32.14 -40.98 -7.05
C GLY A 137 32.90 -42.12 -6.39
N ILE A 138 32.47 -42.56 -5.20
CA ILE A 138 33.07 -43.71 -4.50
C ILE A 138 32.86 -45.00 -5.30
N ALA A 139 31.66 -45.23 -5.83
CA ALA A 139 31.36 -46.43 -6.63
C ALA A 139 32.22 -46.48 -7.90
N VAL A 140 32.31 -45.36 -8.64
CA VAL A 140 33.14 -45.25 -9.85
C VAL A 140 34.62 -45.42 -9.53
N PHE A 141 35.08 -44.93 -8.37
CA PHE A 141 36.45 -45.13 -7.91
C PHE A 141 36.77 -46.62 -7.70
N ILE A 142 35.88 -47.37 -7.04
CA ILE A 142 36.05 -48.82 -6.81
C ILE A 142 36.03 -49.59 -8.13
N ILE A 143 35.09 -49.29 -9.03
CA ILE A 143 35.01 -49.92 -10.36
C ILE A 143 36.25 -49.58 -11.19
N GLY A 144 36.76 -48.35 -11.07
CA GLY A 144 37.97 -47.90 -11.74
C GLY A 144 39.22 -48.68 -11.30
N ILE A 145 39.34 -48.98 -10.01
CA ILE A 145 40.43 -49.82 -9.48
C ILE A 145 40.32 -51.26 -10.01
N ALA A 146 39.11 -51.82 -10.09
CA ALA A 146 38.94 -53.16 -10.67
C ALA A 146 39.34 -53.19 -12.16
N ASN A 147 39.02 -52.14 -12.91
CA ASN A 147 39.36 -52.04 -14.34
C ASN A 147 40.85 -51.78 -14.62
N LEU A 148 41.64 -51.38 -13.62
CA LEU A 148 43.10 -51.24 -13.77
C LEU A 148 43.78 -52.58 -14.10
N PHE A 149 43.21 -53.70 -13.63
CA PHE A 149 43.75 -55.04 -13.85
C PHE A 149 43.43 -55.61 -15.23
N THR A 150 42.35 -55.14 -15.87
CA THR A 150 41.93 -55.63 -17.20
C THR A 150 42.40 -54.69 -18.31
N THR A 151 42.18 -53.38 -18.13
CA THR A 151 42.46 -52.35 -19.13
C THR A 151 42.98 -51.09 -18.43
N PRO A 152 44.30 -51.00 -18.18
CA PRO A 152 44.88 -49.97 -17.31
C PRO A 152 44.57 -48.54 -17.77
N PHE A 153 44.49 -48.31 -19.08
CA PHE A 153 44.13 -47.00 -19.64
C PHE A 153 42.69 -46.59 -19.32
N ALA A 154 41.73 -47.51 -19.45
CA ALA A 154 40.33 -47.25 -19.13
C ALA A 154 40.12 -47.09 -17.61
N GLY A 155 40.81 -47.91 -16.81
CA GLY A 155 40.80 -47.79 -15.34
C GLY A 155 41.31 -46.43 -14.85
N LEU A 156 42.40 -45.91 -15.44
CA LEU A 156 42.97 -44.62 -15.06
C LEU A 156 42.04 -43.44 -15.39
N VAL A 157 41.38 -43.49 -16.56
CA VAL A 157 40.33 -42.52 -16.93
C VAL A 157 39.15 -42.59 -15.98
N LEU A 158 38.69 -43.79 -15.61
CA LEU A 158 37.56 -43.97 -14.71
C LEU A 158 37.85 -43.47 -13.28
N ILE A 159 39.05 -43.75 -12.77
CA ILE A 159 39.51 -43.26 -11.46
C ILE A 159 39.56 -41.72 -11.46
N GLY A 160 40.12 -41.13 -12.52
CA GLY A 160 40.14 -39.68 -12.69
C GLY A 160 38.74 -39.07 -12.75
N ALA A 161 37.82 -39.70 -13.50
CA ALA A 161 36.43 -39.27 -13.57
C ALA A 161 35.70 -39.39 -12.22
N GLY A 162 35.93 -40.47 -11.48
CA GLY A 162 35.39 -40.66 -10.12
C GLY A 162 35.89 -39.62 -9.14
N LEU A 163 37.19 -39.29 -9.17
CA LEU A 163 37.80 -38.23 -8.36
C LEU A 163 37.28 -36.84 -8.75
N LEU A 164 37.11 -36.56 -10.05
CA LEU A 164 36.52 -35.30 -10.51
C LEU A 164 35.08 -35.16 -10.04
N LEU A 165 34.26 -36.20 -10.16
CA LEU A 165 32.88 -36.22 -9.69
C LEU A 165 32.80 -36.04 -8.17
N PHE A 166 33.64 -36.74 -7.42
CA PHE A 166 33.71 -36.62 -5.96
C PHE A 166 34.19 -35.22 -5.52
N GLY A 167 35.22 -34.70 -6.18
CA GLY A 167 35.72 -33.34 -5.96
C GLY A 167 34.68 -32.28 -6.29
N LEU A 168 33.92 -32.46 -7.37
CA LEU A 168 32.81 -31.56 -7.73
C LEU A 168 31.69 -31.62 -6.69
N ALA A 169 31.38 -32.81 -6.17
CA ALA A 169 30.43 -32.99 -5.08
C ALA A 169 30.82 -32.20 -3.82
N LEU A 170 32.10 -32.29 -3.41
CA LEU A 170 32.65 -31.58 -2.26
C LEU A 170 32.72 -30.06 -2.50
N LEU A 171 33.15 -29.64 -3.69
CA LEU A 171 33.18 -28.23 -4.08
C LEU A 171 31.79 -27.63 -3.98
N PHE A 172 30.81 -28.33 -4.55
CA PHE A 172 29.43 -27.94 -4.39
C PHE A 172 29.08 -27.89 -2.89
N MET A 173 29.26 -28.97 -2.12
CA MET A 173 28.90 -29.02 -0.69
C MET A 173 29.46 -27.84 0.11
N ILE A 174 30.74 -27.50 -0.10
CA ILE A 174 31.40 -26.32 0.50
C ILE A 174 30.75 -25.03 0.02
N LEU A 175 30.49 -24.88 -1.27
CA LEU A 175 29.83 -23.70 -1.83
C LEU A 175 28.44 -23.48 -1.21
N THR A 176 27.66 -24.54 -1.01
CA THR A 176 26.35 -24.44 -0.35
C THR A 176 26.45 -24.14 1.13
N VAL A 177 27.43 -24.69 1.86
CA VAL A 177 27.65 -24.31 3.27
C VAL A 177 28.11 -22.86 3.39
N LEU A 178 28.96 -22.39 2.47
CA LEU A 178 29.44 -21.01 2.44
C LEU A 178 28.33 -20.03 2.06
N ILE A 179 27.52 -20.38 1.06
CA ILE A 179 26.31 -19.64 0.71
C ILE A 179 25.36 -19.67 1.90
N CYS A 180 25.00 -20.81 2.50
CA CYS A 180 24.13 -20.85 3.67
C CYS A 180 24.67 -20.00 4.83
N GLY A 181 25.94 -20.15 5.18
CA GLY A 181 26.56 -19.41 6.29
C GLY A 181 26.56 -17.89 6.08
N LYS A 182 26.57 -17.42 4.83
CA LYS A 182 26.61 -15.99 4.49
C LYS A 182 25.24 -15.44 4.06
N LEU A 183 24.37 -16.29 3.49
CA LEU A 183 23.04 -15.97 2.99
C LEU A 183 22.00 -16.01 4.11
N LEU A 184 22.06 -16.97 5.05
CA LEU A 184 21.17 -16.97 6.23
C LEU A 184 21.26 -15.65 7.04
N PRO A 185 22.44 -15.16 7.45
CA PRO A 185 22.52 -13.90 8.19
C PRO A 185 22.13 -12.70 7.33
N ALA A 186 22.39 -12.74 6.02
CA ALA A 186 21.96 -11.69 5.10
C ALA A 186 20.43 -11.64 4.96
N ILE A 187 19.75 -12.79 4.88
CA ILE A 187 18.28 -12.88 4.83
C ILE A 187 17.67 -12.44 6.16
N CYS A 188 18.21 -12.88 7.30
CA CYS A 188 17.71 -12.45 8.61
C CYS A 188 17.84 -10.94 8.82
N ASN A 189 18.96 -10.35 8.41
CA ASN A 189 19.16 -8.90 8.47
C ASN A 189 18.29 -8.15 7.45
N GLY A 190 18.11 -8.70 6.24
CA GLY A 190 17.24 -8.14 5.21
C GLY A 190 15.76 -8.15 5.63
N LEU A 191 15.30 -9.25 6.23
CA LEU A 191 13.93 -9.37 6.72
C LEU A 191 13.68 -8.46 7.93
N SER A 192 14.64 -8.35 8.86
CA SER A 192 14.60 -7.38 9.97
C SER A 192 14.52 -5.93 9.48
N SER A 193 15.29 -5.59 8.44
CA SER A 193 15.25 -4.27 7.80
C SER A 193 13.91 -3.98 7.14
N LEU A 194 13.34 -4.95 6.41
CA LEU A 194 12.02 -4.83 5.79
C LEU A 194 10.90 -4.70 6.82
N TRP A 195 10.95 -5.48 7.91
CA TRP A 195 9.98 -5.39 9.00
C TRP A 195 10.05 -4.04 9.71
N ARG A 196 11.24 -3.56 10.06
CA ARG A 196 11.42 -2.21 10.61
C ARG A 196 10.95 -1.12 9.66
N SER A 197 11.20 -1.27 8.35
CA SER A 197 10.79 -0.28 7.34
C SER A 197 9.26 -0.23 7.15
N ILE A 198 8.59 -1.38 7.19
CA ILE A 198 7.12 -1.47 7.06
C ILE A 198 6.40 -1.08 8.37
N PHE A 199 6.97 -1.41 9.54
CA PHE A 199 6.34 -1.10 10.83
C PHE A 199 6.66 0.29 11.39
N ASN A 200 7.85 0.85 11.16
CA ASN A 200 8.23 2.13 11.76
C ASN A 200 7.85 3.36 10.90
N LYS A 201 7.26 3.18 9.71
CA LYS A 201 6.79 4.29 8.87
C LYS A 201 5.45 4.91 9.34
N LYS A 202 4.87 4.44 10.44
CA LYS A 202 3.54 4.87 10.92
C LYS A 202 3.56 6.04 11.91
N GLU A 203 4.73 6.45 12.42
CA GLU A 203 4.82 7.38 13.56
C GLU A 203 5.34 8.79 13.23
N CYS A 204 5.72 9.10 11.98
CA CYS A 204 6.04 10.48 11.55
C CYS A 204 4.96 11.05 10.64
N ALA A 205 3.73 11.09 11.15
CA ALA A 205 2.65 11.91 10.63
C ALA A 205 1.71 12.28 11.79
N ALA A 206 2.25 13.00 12.78
CA ALA A 206 1.50 13.67 13.83
C ALA A 206 2.17 15.02 14.09
#